data_AF-A0A090SIJ2-F1
#
_entry.id   AF-A0A090SIJ2-F1
#
_cell.length_a   1.000
_cell.length_b   1.000
_cell.length_c   1.000
_cell.angle_alpha   90.00
_cell.angle_beta   90.00
_cell.angle_gamma   90.00
#
_symmetry.space_group_name_H-M   'P 1'
#
loop_
_entity.id
_entity.type
_entity.pdbx_description
1 polymer ?
#
loop_
_entity_poly.entity_id
_entity_poly.type
_entity_poly.pdbx_seq_one_letter_code
_entity_poly.pdbx_strand_id
1 'polypeptide(L)'
;MWPIRRLVSCALFSIVATPSQALTLLEAVQIGLNNNVSLIASRKGVEENAYNIDVSRSKFLPTISANATTTWSGNRTVLSGTDDTTNSYNDHGYSVSLSQTLFNLADIYKYGTAKLDFNIEEIRNENKTQEVIQEIAIQYFEFLKNGAQTRATKAELDSSLARLRQMQRNVELGNVAASELYEVVAQKEGIANRLRTLGKDKDVILNTLELLTQYPVIPTQDLERSLILSEISLDRSGDLLEQAMQYNNDIIVSEKTLERSFVP
;
A
#
# COMPACT_ATOMS: atom_id res chain seq x y z
N MET A 1 45.16 11.92 -22.63
CA MET A 1 46.38 11.34 -22.03
C MET A 1 46.55 11.91 -20.63
N TRP A 2 46.29 11.07 -19.62
CA TRP A 2 46.69 11.06 -18.19
C TRP A 2 46.40 12.25 -17.24
N PRO A 3 46.27 12.02 -15.90
CA PRO A 3 45.97 10.78 -15.18
C PRO A 3 44.90 10.88 -14.07
N ILE A 4 44.39 9.69 -13.75
CA ILE A 4 43.56 9.31 -12.60
C ILE A 4 44.34 9.53 -11.29
N ARG A 5 43.68 10.07 -10.26
CA ARG A 5 44.10 9.87 -8.87
C ARG A 5 42.93 9.42 -8.01
N ARG A 6 43.09 8.20 -7.50
CA ARG A 6 42.24 7.46 -6.58
C ARG A 6 42.16 8.21 -5.24
N LEU A 7 40.95 8.35 -4.69
CA LEU A 7 40.76 8.45 -3.25
C LEU A 7 39.89 7.27 -2.80
N VAL A 8 40.58 6.37 -2.11
CA VAL A 8 40.09 5.17 -1.46
C VAL A 8 39.49 5.56 -0.12
N SER A 9 38.26 5.09 0.11
CA SER A 9 37.69 4.66 1.39
C SER A 9 37.65 5.61 2.58
N CYS A 10 36.44 5.90 3.05
CA CYS A 10 36.12 5.69 4.47
C CYS A 10 34.65 5.31 4.58
N ALA A 11 34.42 3.99 4.67
CA ALA A 11 33.15 3.42 5.07
C ALA A 11 32.83 3.87 6.51
N LEU A 12 31.74 4.62 6.66
CA LEU A 12 30.96 4.70 7.89
C LEU A 12 29.60 4.13 7.54
N PHE A 13 29.53 2.80 7.47
CA PHE A 13 28.27 2.10 7.56
C PHE A 13 27.79 2.32 8.99
N SER A 14 27.04 3.40 9.19
CA SER A 14 26.27 3.59 10.42
C SER A 14 25.26 2.46 10.42
N ILE A 15 25.55 1.41 11.20
CA ILE A 15 24.52 0.50 11.67
C ILE A 15 23.59 1.39 12.50
N VAL A 16 22.54 1.90 11.85
CA VAL A 16 21.37 2.37 12.56
C VAL A 16 20.79 1.10 13.14
N ALA A 17 21.17 0.79 14.38
CA ALA A 17 20.42 -0.12 15.20
C ALA A 17 19.04 0.54 15.36
N THR A 18 18.10 0.17 14.48
CA THR A 18 16.72 0.55 14.66
C THR A 18 16.31 -0.02 16.01
N PRO A 19 15.94 0.82 16.99
CA PRO A 19 15.37 0.28 18.22
C PRO A 19 14.10 -0.43 17.78
N SER A 20 14.10 -1.75 17.90
CA SER A 20 12.88 -2.56 17.84
C SER A 20 12.09 -2.17 19.08
N GLN A 21 11.24 -1.16 18.93
CA GLN A 21 10.40 -0.70 20.02
C GLN A 21 9.23 -1.66 20.16
N ALA A 22 9.01 -2.03 21.41
CA ALA A 22 7.81 -2.67 21.87
C ALA A 22 6.62 -1.74 21.59
N LEU A 23 5.72 -2.11 20.66
CA LEU A 23 4.69 -1.19 20.17
C LEU A 23 3.28 -1.61 20.57
N THR A 24 2.47 -0.60 20.90
CA THR A 24 1.02 -0.75 21.07
C THR A 24 0.29 -0.73 19.71
N LEU A 25 -0.95 -1.24 19.65
CA LEU A 25 -1.75 -1.19 18.43
C LEU A 25 -1.89 0.25 17.88
N LEU A 26 -2.16 1.22 18.77
CA LEU A 26 -2.30 2.63 18.39
C LEU A 26 -1.02 3.15 17.72
N GLU A 27 0.13 2.83 18.31
CA GLU A 27 1.43 3.25 17.80
C GLU A 27 1.75 2.59 16.46
N ALA A 28 1.44 1.30 16.31
CA ALA A 28 1.62 0.57 15.05
C ALA A 28 0.76 1.18 13.93
N VAL A 29 -0.48 1.54 14.25
CA VAL A 29 -1.37 2.26 13.33
C VAL A 29 -0.80 3.63 12.97
N GLN A 30 -0.32 4.41 13.95
CA GLN A 30 0.24 5.73 13.70
C GLN A 30 1.48 5.69 12.79
N ILE A 31 2.37 4.72 13.01
CA ILE A 31 3.52 4.50 12.12
C ILE A 31 3.04 4.11 10.72
N GLY A 32 2.09 3.18 10.62
CA GLY A 32 1.51 2.77 9.35
C GLY A 32 0.86 3.91 8.57
N LEU A 33 0.08 4.77 9.23
CA LEU A 33 -0.57 5.92 8.58
C LEU A 33 0.41 6.95 8.01
N ASN A 34 1.63 7.01 8.54
CA ASN A 34 2.66 7.93 8.05
C ASN A 34 3.51 7.32 6.93
N ASN A 35 3.79 6.02 7.00
CA ASN A 35 4.80 5.39 6.15
C ASN A 35 4.25 4.42 5.11
N ASN A 36 2.99 3.98 5.21
CA ASN A 36 2.43 2.99 4.29
C ASN A 36 2.46 3.51 2.84
N VAL A 37 3.14 2.77 1.96
CA VAL A 37 3.38 3.17 0.56
C VAL A 37 2.07 3.27 -0.23
N SER A 38 1.11 2.37 0.02
CA SER A 38 -0.18 2.39 -0.69
C SER A 38 -1.04 3.59 -0.30
N LEU A 39 -1.00 3.99 0.98
CA LEU A 39 -1.67 5.20 1.45
C LEU A 39 -1.00 6.47 0.92
N ILE A 40 0.34 6.51 0.89
CA ILE A 40 1.08 7.62 0.28
C ILE A 40 0.72 7.75 -1.21
N ALA A 41 0.65 6.64 -1.94
CA ALA A 41 0.24 6.64 -3.35
C ALA A 41 -1.19 7.19 -3.51
N SER A 42 -2.12 6.79 -2.65
CA SER A 42 -3.49 7.31 -2.65
C SER A 42 -3.53 8.83 -2.38
N ARG A 43 -2.79 9.33 -1.39
CA ARG A 43 -2.65 10.78 -1.13
C ARG A 43 -2.10 11.53 -2.34
N LYS A 44 -1.13 10.95 -3.05
CA LYS A 44 -0.58 11.53 -4.29
C LYS A 44 -1.58 11.51 -5.45
N GLY A 45 -2.47 10.52 -5.51
CA GLY A 45 -3.61 10.52 -6.43
C GLY A 45 -4.58 11.67 -6.16
N VAL A 46 -4.85 12.01 -4.90
CA VAL A 46 -5.67 13.19 -4.56
C VAL A 46 -4.98 14.48 -5.01
N GLU A 47 -3.67 14.60 -4.76
CA GLU A 47 -2.88 15.76 -5.19
C GLU A 47 -2.84 15.91 -6.72
N GLU A 48 -2.71 14.80 -7.45
CA GLU A 48 -2.80 14.78 -8.92
C GLU A 48 -4.14 15.33 -9.41
N ASN A 49 -5.25 14.93 -8.78
CA ASN A 49 -6.57 15.41 -9.17
C ASN A 49 -6.79 16.87 -8.81
N ALA A 50 -6.16 17.38 -7.74
CA ALA A 50 -6.13 18.80 -7.46
C ALA A 50 -5.44 19.58 -8.60
N TYR A 51 -4.29 19.09 -9.09
CA TYR A 51 -3.65 19.70 -10.26
C TYR A 51 -4.50 19.58 -11.54
N ASN A 52 -5.27 18.51 -11.72
CA ASN A 52 -6.18 18.37 -12.86
C ASN A 52 -7.30 19.42 -12.86
N ILE A 53 -7.75 19.89 -11.69
CA ILE A 53 -8.65 21.05 -11.58
C ILE A 53 -7.96 22.31 -12.12
N ASP A 54 -6.71 22.56 -11.72
CA ASP A 54 -5.94 23.73 -12.17
C ASP A 54 -5.63 23.69 -13.67
N VAL A 55 -5.27 22.51 -14.20
CA VAL A 55 -5.10 22.28 -15.64
C VAL A 55 -6.40 22.55 -16.39
N SER A 56 -7.54 22.08 -15.88
CA SER A 56 -8.84 22.35 -16.49
C SER A 56 -9.20 23.83 -16.42
N ARG A 57 -8.86 24.51 -15.32
CA ARG A 57 -9.04 25.96 -15.15
C ARG A 57 -8.16 26.78 -16.11
N SER A 58 -6.95 26.31 -16.42
CA SER A 58 -6.01 27.02 -17.29
C SER A 58 -6.56 27.27 -18.70
N LYS A 59 -7.52 26.46 -19.15
CA LYS A 59 -8.17 26.61 -20.45
C LYS A 59 -9.03 27.87 -20.58
N PHE A 60 -9.43 28.46 -19.46
CA PHE A 60 -10.16 29.73 -19.43
C PHE A 60 -9.22 30.95 -19.32
N LEU A 61 -7.92 30.69 -19.12
CA LEU A 61 -6.90 31.73 -19.02
C LEU A 61 -6.29 32.01 -20.40
N PRO A 62 -5.78 33.24 -20.62
CA PRO A 62 -5.00 33.55 -21.80
C PRO A 62 -3.72 32.70 -21.85
N THR A 63 -3.47 32.08 -23.00
CA THR A 63 -2.24 31.37 -23.31
C THR A 63 -1.34 32.26 -24.15
N ILE A 64 -0.11 32.48 -23.68
CA ILE A 64 0.92 33.20 -24.42
C ILE A 64 1.91 32.17 -24.94
N SER A 65 2.13 32.14 -26.25
CA SER A 65 3.15 31.32 -26.89
C SER A 65 4.09 32.18 -27.69
N ALA A 66 5.39 31.89 -27.58
CA ALA A 66 6.44 32.54 -28.34
C ALA A 66 7.18 31.47 -29.14
N ASN A 67 7.35 31.71 -30.44
CA ASN A 67 8.01 30.78 -31.35
C ASN A 67 9.14 31.52 -32.07
N ALA A 68 10.26 30.82 -32.22
CA ALA A 68 11.40 31.27 -33.02
C ALA A 68 11.77 30.13 -33.97
N THR A 69 11.74 30.40 -35.26
CA THR A 69 11.97 29.41 -36.31
C THR A 69 13.08 29.90 -37.22
N THR A 70 13.99 29.00 -37.59
CA THR A 70 14.94 29.23 -38.68
C THR A 70 14.73 28.13 -39.72
N THR A 71 14.54 28.51 -40.97
CA THR A 71 14.29 27.57 -42.06
C THR A 71 15.28 27.87 -43.18
N TRP A 72 16.22 26.95 -43.39
CA TRP A 72 17.10 26.99 -44.54
C TRP A 72 16.44 26.27 -45.71
N SER A 73 16.31 26.95 -46.84
CA SER A 73 15.70 26.42 -48.05
C SER A 73 16.69 26.52 -49.21
N GLY A 74 16.91 25.40 -49.88
CA GLY A 74 17.74 25.31 -51.08
C GLY A 74 16.90 24.72 -52.21
N ASN A 75 16.74 25.46 -53.30
CA ASN A 75 16.05 24.99 -54.48
C ASN A 75 17.02 24.95 -55.67
N ARG A 76 17.03 23.82 -56.39
CA ARG A 76 17.82 23.65 -57.61
C ARG A 76 16.86 23.40 -58.76
N THR A 77 16.82 24.32 -59.72
CA THR A 77 16.05 24.16 -60.94
C THR A 77 16.99 23.66 -62.04
N VAL A 78 16.73 22.44 -62.50
CA VAL A 78 17.47 21.80 -63.60
C VAL A 78 16.62 21.89 -64.86
N LEU A 79 17.09 22.58 -65.89
CA LEU A 79 16.38 22.76 -67.15
C LEU A 79 17.26 22.31 -68.32
N SER A 80 16.75 21.40 -69.16
CA SER A 80 17.57 20.78 -70.21
C SER A 80 17.95 21.81 -71.29
N GLY A 81 19.26 22.00 -71.49
CA GLY A 81 19.81 22.97 -72.46
C GLY A 81 20.08 24.37 -71.91
N THR A 82 19.91 24.60 -70.59
CA THR A 82 20.30 25.85 -69.89
C THR A 82 21.06 25.50 -68.61
N ASP A 83 21.92 26.40 -68.12
CA ASP A 83 22.66 26.16 -66.87
C ASP A 83 21.72 26.04 -65.66
N ASP A 84 22.01 25.06 -64.80
CA ASP A 84 21.26 24.84 -63.56
C ASP A 84 21.31 26.08 -62.67
N THR A 85 20.14 26.50 -62.18
CA THR A 85 20.05 27.60 -61.21
C THR A 85 19.83 27.04 -59.81
N THR A 86 20.78 27.28 -58.92
CA THR A 86 20.66 26.98 -57.49
C THR A 86 20.40 28.27 -56.73
N ASN A 87 19.29 28.33 -56.00
CA ASN A 87 19.01 29.41 -55.07
C ASN A 87 18.89 28.82 -53.65
N SER A 88 19.63 29.37 -52.71
CA SER A 88 19.51 29.00 -51.30
C SER A 88 19.39 30.24 -50.45
N TYR A 89 18.44 30.22 -49.51
CA TYR A 89 18.19 31.31 -48.60
C TYR A 89 17.86 30.75 -47.21
N ASN A 90 18.09 31.56 -46.19
CA ASN A 90 17.82 31.19 -44.81
C ASN A 90 16.81 32.19 -44.24
N ASP A 91 15.63 31.70 -43.89
CA ASP A 91 14.58 32.50 -43.28
C ASP A 91 14.64 32.40 -41.77
N HIS A 92 14.46 33.53 -41.10
CA HIS A 92 14.30 33.62 -39.66
C HIS A 92 12.93 34.24 -39.35
N GLY A 93 12.16 33.61 -38.48
CA GLY A 93 10.85 34.07 -38.04
C GLY A 93 10.75 34.06 -36.52
N TYR A 94 10.23 35.15 -35.95
CA TYR A 94 9.88 35.24 -34.54
C TYR A 94 8.42 35.64 -34.44
N SER A 95 7.64 34.93 -33.63
CA SER A 95 6.23 35.26 -33.40
C SER A 95 5.88 35.11 -31.92
N VAL A 96 5.03 36.02 -31.45
CA VAL A 96 4.39 35.92 -30.14
C VAL A 96 2.90 35.97 -30.36
N SER A 97 2.17 34.97 -29.89
CA SER A 97 0.72 34.88 -29.99
C SER A 97 0.09 34.78 -28.61
N LEU A 98 -1.00 35.53 -28.43
CA LEU A 98 -1.86 35.44 -27.27
C LEU A 98 -3.22 34.91 -27.71
N SER A 99 -3.65 33.81 -27.10
CA SER A 99 -4.94 33.16 -27.40
C SER A 99 -5.72 32.91 -26.12
N GLN A 100 -6.97 33.37 -26.08
CA GLN A 100 -7.91 33.12 -24.97
C GLN A 100 -9.26 32.66 -25.49
N THR A 101 -9.74 31.55 -24.96
CA THR A 101 -11.10 31.06 -25.22
C THR A 101 -12.08 31.86 -24.39
N LEU A 102 -12.99 32.60 -25.03
CA LEU A 102 -14.04 33.36 -24.31
C LEU A 102 -15.19 32.46 -23.85
N PHE A 103 -15.53 31.45 -24.64
CA PHE A 103 -16.60 30.52 -24.31
C PHE A 103 -16.36 29.17 -24.99
N ASN A 104 -16.34 28.09 -24.20
CA ASN A 104 -16.34 26.71 -24.69
C ASN A 104 -17.08 25.83 -23.69
N LEU A 105 -18.25 25.31 -24.10
CA LEU A 105 -19.10 24.49 -23.24
C LEU A 105 -18.42 23.19 -22.81
N ALA A 106 -17.62 22.57 -23.68
CA ALA A 106 -16.92 21.33 -23.36
C ALA A 106 -15.85 21.53 -22.27
N ASP A 107 -15.19 22.69 -22.22
CA ASP A 107 -14.21 22.97 -21.17
C ASP A 107 -14.88 23.28 -19.83
N ILE A 108 -16.08 23.87 -19.83
CA ILE A 108 -16.90 24.08 -18.61
C ILE A 108 -17.25 22.73 -17.98
N TYR A 109 -17.74 21.78 -18.77
CA TYR A 109 -18.05 20.43 -18.27
C TYR A 109 -16.80 19.72 -17.76
N LYS A 110 -15.68 19.77 -18.50
CA LYS A 110 -14.40 19.18 -18.06
C LYS A 110 -13.92 19.72 -16.72
N TYR A 111 -14.08 21.03 -16.47
CA TYR A 111 -13.75 21.62 -15.17
C TYR A 111 -14.68 21.10 -14.05
N GLY A 112 -15.98 20.96 -14.33
CA GLY A 112 -16.94 20.34 -13.42
C GLY A 112 -16.57 18.89 -13.10
N THR A 113 -16.26 18.08 -14.11
CA THR A 113 -15.83 16.69 -13.96
C THR A 113 -14.54 16.58 -13.15
N ALA A 114 -13.54 17.42 -13.41
CA ALA A 114 -12.28 17.43 -12.65
C ALA A 114 -12.52 17.69 -11.15
N LYS A 115 -13.49 18.54 -10.80
CA LYS A 115 -13.87 18.80 -9.41
C LYS A 115 -14.57 17.59 -8.76
N LEU A 116 -15.44 16.90 -9.49
CA LEU A 116 -16.07 15.67 -9.02
C LEU A 116 -15.05 14.56 -8.83
N ASP A 117 -14.10 14.42 -9.77
CA ASP A 117 -13.02 13.44 -9.70
C ASP A 117 -12.13 13.66 -8.47
N PHE A 118 -11.77 14.91 -8.18
CA PHE A 118 -11.06 15.25 -6.95
C PHE A 118 -11.83 14.81 -5.69
N ASN A 119 -13.13 15.11 -5.60
CA ASN A 119 -13.94 14.72 -4.43
C ASN A 119 -14.05 13.19 -4.30
N ILE A 120 -14.19 12.47 -5.42
CA ILE A 120 -14.22 11.00 -5.41
C ILE A 120 -12.89 10.45 -4.89
N GLU A 121 -11.77 11.01 -5.36
CA GLU A 121 -10.44 10.57 -4.93
C GLU A 121 -10.15 10.90 -3.46
N GLU A 122 -10.67 12.01 -2.93
CA GLU A 122 -10.58 12.33 -1.50
C GLU A 122 -11.23 11.24 -0.65
N ILE A 123 -12.47 10.83 -0.99
CA ILE A 123 -13.18 9.77 -0.27
C ILE A 123 -12.49 8.41 -0.46
N ARG A 124 -11.93 8.13 -1.65
CA ARG A 124 -11.13 6.91 -1.89
C ARG A 124 -9.88 6.87 -1.01
N ASN A 125 -9.22 8.01 -0.79
CA ASN A 125 -8.09 8.10 0.12
C ASN A 125 -8.49 7.88 1.59
N GLU A 126 -9.66 8.36 2.00
CA GLU A 126 -10.21 8.02 3.33
C GLU A 126 -10.51 6.53 3.46
N ASN A 127 -11.10 5.91 2.43
CA ASN A 127 -11.28 4.46 2.37
C ASN A 127 -9.96 3.71 2.52
N LYS A 128 -8.94 4.13 1.77
CA LYS A 128 -7.62 3.50 1.86
C LYS A 128 -7.00 3.67 3.24
N THR A 129 -7.26 4.80 3.90
CA THR A 129 -6.84 5.04 5.29
C THR A 129 -7.50 4.04 6.24
N GLN A 130 -8.81 3.83 6.14
CA GLN A 130 -9.53 2.86 6.96
C GLN A 130 -9.08 1.42 6.71
N GLU A 131 -8.86 1.05 5.44
CA GLU A 131 -8.35 -0.26 5.03
C GLU A 131 -6.98 -0.54 5.67
N VAL A 132 -6.05 0.41 5.60
CA VAL A 132 -4.71 0.26 6.21
C VAL A 132 -4.81 0.12 7.74
N ILE A 133 -5.68 0.88 8.40
CA ILE A 133 -5.91 0.75 9.85
C ILE A 133 -6.42 -0.66 10.19
N GLN A 134 -7.39 -1.15 9.42
CA GLN A 134 -7.99 -2.47 9.62
C GLN A 134 -6.96 -3.58 9.38
N GLU A 135 -6.18 -3.51 8.30
CA GLU A 135 -5.14 -4.49 7.98
C GLU A 135 -4.10 -4.56 9.10
N ILE A 136 -3.62 -3.42 9.60
CA ILE A 136 -2.67 -3.37 10.72
C ILE A 136 -3.29 -4.00 11.97
N ALA A 137 -4.54 -3.68 12.29
CA ALA A 137 -5.22 -4.22 13.46
C ALA A 137 -5.40 -5.75 13.37
N ILE A 138 -5.83 -6.27 12.22
CA ILE A 138 -5.99 -7.71 11.99
C ILE A 138 -4.65 -8.42 12.17
N GLN A 139 -3.59 -7.93 11.53
CA GLN A 139 -2.27 -8.56 11.62
C GLN A 139 -1.68 -8.47 13.04
N TYR A 140 -1.92 -7.36 13.74
CA TYR A 140 -1.53 -7.20 15.14
C TYR A 140 -2.20 -8.25 16.03
N PHE A 141 -3.52 -8.43 15.90
CA PHE A 141 -4.24 -9.44 16.68
C PHE A 141 -3.88 -10.87 16.26
N GLU A 142 -3.58 -11.11 14.98
CA GLU A 142 -3.11 -12.40 14.49
C GLU A 142 -1.78 -12.80 15.14
N PHE A 143 -0.86 -11.85 15.31
CA PHE A 143 0.39 -12.06 16.05
C PHE A 143 0.13 -12.47 17.50
N LEU A 144 -0.77 -11.75 18.18
CA LEU A 144 -1.12 -12.05 19.57
C LEU A 144 -1.77 -13.43 19.71
N LYS A 145 -2.66 -13.78 18.78
CA LYS A 145 -3.30 -15.09 18.70
C LYS A 145 -2.26 -16.20 18.48
N ASN A 146 -1.32 -16.03 17.56
CA ASN A 146 -0.23 -16.97 17.31
C ASN A 146 0.63 -17.16 18.57
N GLY A 147 0.92 -16.08 19.30
CA GLY A 147 1.62 -16.14 20.59
C GLY A 147 0.90 -17.01 21.62
N ALA A 148 -0.41 -16.82 21.78
CA ALA A 148 -1.24 -17.63 22.67
C ALA A 148 -1.29 -19.12 22.24
N GLN A 149 -1.47 -19.38 20.94
CA GLN A 149 -1.45 -20.74 20.37
C GLN A 149 -0.10 -21.44 20.55
N THR A 150 0.99 -20.69 20.43
CA THR A 150 2.36 -21.19 20.65
C THR A 150 2.55 -21.61 22.10
N ARG A 151 2.10 -20.78 23.07
CA ARG A 151 2.14 -21.12 24.50
C ARG A 151 1.32 -22.36 24.82
N ALA A 152 0.10 -22.45 24.29
CA ALA A 152 -0.76 -23.63 24.47
C ALA A 152 -0.14 -24.90 23.86
N THR A 153 0.36 -24.82 22.63
CA THR A 153 0.99 -25.95 21.93
C THR A 153 2.26 -26.42 22.64
N LYS A 154 3.03 -25.49 23.23
CA LYS A 154 4.22 -25.84 24.03
C LYS A 154 3.84 -26.63 25.29
N ALA A 155 2.81 -26.19 26.01
CA ALA A 155 2.30 -26.92 27.18
C ALA A 155 1.77 -28.32 26.78
N GLU A 156 1.10 -28.42 25.63
CA GLU A 156 0.65 -29.71 25.08
C GLU A 156 1.83 -30.63 24.72
N LEU A 157 2.90 -30.08 24.15
CA LEU A 157 4.13 -30.83 23.85
C LEU A 157 4.78 -31.36 25.13
N ASP A 158 4.86 -30.54 26.18
CA ASP A 158 5.42 -30.94 27.48
C ASP A 158 4.61 -32.08 28.11
N SER A 159 3.27 -32.03 28.03
CA SER A 159 2.37 -33.10 28.45
C SER A 159 2.56 -34.38 27.61
N SER A 160 2.70 -34.24 26.29
CA SER A 160 2.96 -35.36 25.38
C SER A 160 4.30 -36.04 25.66
N LEU A 161 5.34 -35.26 26.00
CA LEU A 161 6.64 -35.80 26.43
C LEU A 161 6.53 -36.57 27.75
N ALA A 162 5.72 -36.10 28.71
CA ALA A 162 5.48 -36.84 29.95
C ALA A 162 4.76 -38.17 29.68
N ARG A 163 3.76 -38.17 28.80
CA ARG A 163 3.06 -39.39 28.34
C ARG A 163 4.01 -40.37 27.65
N LEU A 164 4.89 -39.88 26.77
CA LEU A 164 5.89 -40.69 26.10
C LEU A 164 6.80 -41.40 27.11
N ARG A 165 7.33 -40.67 28.10
CA ARG A 165 8.17 -41.26 29.17
C ARG A 165 7.43 -42.33 29.97
N GLN A 166 6.14 -42.13 30.25
CA GLN A 166 5.32 -43.12 30.95
C GLN A 166 5.12 -44.38 30.09
N MET A 167 4.83 -44.22 28.81
CA MET A 167 4.63 -45.34 27.89
C MET A 167 5.91 -46.13 27.63
N GLN A 168 7.05 -45.46 27.51
CA GLN A 168 8.37 -46.12 27.43
C GLN A 168 8.59 -47.06 28.61
N ARG A 169 8.36 -46.60 29.85
CA ARG A 169 8.47 -47.46 31.04
C ARG A 169 7.50 -48.63 31.01
N ASN A 170 6.26 -48.43 30.59
CA ASN A 170 5.28 -49.52 30.51
C ASN A 170 5.66 -50.58 29.48
N VAL A 171 6.24 -50.18 28.36
CA VAL A 171 6.75 -51.12 27.35
C VAL A 171 8.00 -51.85 27.85
N GLU A 172 8.93 -51.17 28.53
CA GLU A 172 10.10 -51.78 29.16
C GLU A 172 9.72 -52.83 30.22
N LEU A 173 8.65 -52.57 30.97
CA LEU A 173 8.09 -53.51 31.95
C LEU A 173 7.23 -54.62 31.31
N GLY A 174 7.02 -54.57 29.98
CA GLY A 174 6.19 -55.55 29.26
C GLY A 174 4.69 -55.41 29.49
N ASN A 175 4.22 -54.31 30.09
CA ASN A 175 2.81 -54.06 30.38
C ASN A 175 2.00 -53.65 29.14
N VAL A 176 2.67 -53.19 28.08
CA VAL A 176 2.06 -52.63 26.87
C VAL A 176 2.86 -53.03 25.62
N ALA A 177 2.20 -53.15 24.47
CA ALA A 177 2.83 -53.47 23.20
C ALA A 177 3.72 -52.33 22.67
N ALA A 178 4.85 -52.67 22.05
CA ALA A 178 5.75 -51.70 21.43
C ALA A 178 5.12 -50.88 20.30
N SER A 179 4.06 -51.39 19.64
CA SER A 179 3.31 -50.66 18.63
C SER A 179 2.61 -49.41 19.18
N GLU A 180 2.10 -49.46 20.41
CA GLU A 180 1.44 -48.31 21.05
C GLU A 180 2.43 -47.19 21.37
N LEU A 181 3.70 -47.51 21.59
CA LEU A 181 4.75 -46.51 21.76
C LEU A 181 4.92 -45.67 20.48
N TYR A 182 4.91 -46.31 19.31
CA TYR A 182 5.03 -45.61 18.04
C TYR A 182 3.86 -44.66 17.78
N GLU A 183 2.65 -45.00 18.21
CA GLU A 183 1.49 -44.11 18.12
C GLU A 183 1.70 -42.84 18.96
N VAL A 184 2.21 -42.98 20.18
CA VAL A 184 2.50 -41.84 21.07
C VAL A 184 3.66 -41.00 20.54
N VAL A 185 4.69 -41.63 19.96
CA VAL A 185 5.77 -40.92 19.27
C VAL A 185 5.21 -40.13 18.09
N ALA A 186 4.37 -40.74 17.24
CA ALA A 186 3.75 -40.07 16.11
C ALA A 186 2.90 -38.86 16.54
N GLN A 187 2.11 -39.01 17.62
CA GLN A 187 1.34 -37.91 18.19
C GLN A 187 2.25 -36.76 18.66
N LYS A 188 3.32 -37.06 19.39
CA LYS A 188 4.31 -36.09 19.87
C LYS A 188 4.99 -35.36 18.70
N GLU A 189 5.37 -36.08 17.63
CA GLU A 189 5.95 -35.48 16.43
C GLU A 189 4.94 -34.59 15.68
N GLY A 190 3.65 -34.95 15.68
CA GLY A 190 2.58 -34.10 15.15
C GLY A 190 2.48 -32.75 15.88
N ILE A 191 2.54 -32.78 17.21
CA ILE A 191 2.52 -31.55 18.04
C ILE A 191 3.79 -30.71 17.80
N ALA A 192 4.96 -31.35 17.73
CA ALA A 192 6.23 -30.67 17.44
C ALA A 192 6.22 -30.02 16.04
N ASN A 193 5.66 -30.68 15.04
CA ASN A 193 5.46 -30.13 13.70
C ASN A 193 4.55 -28.89 13.74
N ARG A 194 3.42 -28.97 14.45
CA ARG A 194 2.51 -27.81 14.63
C ARG A 194 3.23 -26.63 15.28
N LEU A 195 4.05 -26.86 16.31
CA LEU A 195 4.82 -25.80 16.96
C LEU A 195 5.81 -25.12 16.00
N ARG A 196 6.47 -25.91 15.15
CA ARG A 196 7.37 -25.36 14.11
C ARG A 196 6.60 -24.56 13.05
N THR A 197 5.41 -25.01 12.65
CA THR A 197 4.55 -24.24 11.74
C THR A 197 4.14 -22.90 12.36
N LEU A 198 3.71 -22.89 13.62
CA LEU A 198 3.39 -21.65 14.34
C LEU A 198 4.57 -20.67 14.38
N GLY A 199 5.80 -21.17 14.51
CA GLY A 199 7.01 -20.36 14.42
C GLY A 199 7.18 -19.69 13.05
N LYS A 200 6.94 -20.42 11.95
CA LYS A 200 6.97 -19.84 10.60
C LYS A 200 5.85 -18.83 10.39
N ASP A 201 4.65 -19.13 10.87
CA ASP A 201 3.49 -18.24 10.74
C ASP A 201 3.75 -16.93 11.47
N LYS A 202 4.40 -16.97 12.64
CA LYS A 202 4.83 -15.77 13.36
C LYS A 202 5.75 -14.89 12.51
N ASP A 203 6.74 -15.49 11.84
CA ASP A 203 7.67 -14.75 10.99
C ASP A 203 6.95 -14.12 9.78
N VAL A 204 6.00 -14.83 9.18
CA VAL A 204 5.15 -14.29 8.11
C VAL A 204 4.34 -13.09 8.62
N ILE A 205 3.64 -13.23 9.76
CA ILE A 205 2.83 -12.17 10.36
C ILE A 205 3.68 -10.92 10.61
N LEU A 206 4.86 -11.08 11.22
CA LEU A 206 5.80 -9.98 11.45
C LEU A 206 6.21 -9.30 10.14
N ASN A 207 6.63 -10.06 9.12
CA ASN A 207 6.98 -9.49 7.82
C ASN A 207 5.82 -8.71 7.19
N THR A 208 4.58 -9.18 7.31
CA THR A 208 3.39 -8.42 6.86
C THR A 208 3.20 -7.12 7.63
N LEU A 209 3.35 -7.13 8.96
CA LEU A 209 3.28 -5.91 9.77
C LEU A 209 4.39 -4.92 9.40
N GLU A 210 5.61 -5.42 9.15
CA GLU A 210 6.73 -4.62 8.68
C GLU A 210 6.46 -4.02 7.30
N LEU A 211 5.82 -4.75 6.39
CA LEU A 211 5.43 -4.22 5.08
C LEU A 211 4.34 -3.14 5.20
N LEU A 212 3.36 -3.33 6.08
CA LEU A 212 2.27 -2.37 6.28
C LEU A 212 2.74 -1.08 6.95
N THR A 213 3.68 -1.19 7.89
CA THR A 213 4.20 -0.06 8.67
C THR A 213 5.48 0.54 8.09
N GLN A 214 6.12 -0.17 7.15
CA GLN A 214 7.45 0.12 6.61
C GLN A 214 8.52 0.28 7.72
N TYR A 215 8.30 -0.33 8.87
CA TYR A 215 9.17 -0.25 10.05
C TYR A 215 9.16 -1.58 10.80
N PRO A 216 10.28 -2.00 11.43
CA PRO A 216 10.28 -3.19 12.29
C PRO A 216 9.40 -2.98 13.53
N VAL A 217 8.26 -3.67 13.60
CA VAL A 217 7.29 -3.57 14.70
C VAL A 217 7.15 -4.92 15.39
N ILE A 218 7.32 -4.94 16.71
CA ILE A 218 7.03 -6.13 17.53
C ILE A 218 5.90 -5.78 18.49
N PRO A 219 4.71 -6.41 18.35
CA PRO A 219 3.61 -6.24 19.30
C PRO A 219 4.01 -6.69 20.70
N THR A 220 3.65 -5.91 21.72
CA THR A 220 4.02 -6.21 23.12
C THR A 220 2.89 -6.31 24.12
N GLN A 221 1.67 -5.96 23.73
CA GLN A 221 0.51 -6.23 24.57
C GLN A 221 0.21 -7.73 24.54
N ASP A 222 -0.31 -8.30 25.62
CA ASP A 222 -0.86 -9.66 25.60
C ASP A 222 -2.39 -9.58 25.46
N LEU A 223 -3.01 -10.66 24.98
CA LEU A 223 -4.48 -10.73 24.93
C LEU A 223 -5.03 -10.74 26.35
N GLU A 224 -6.02 -9.89 26.62
CA GLU A 224 -6.76 -9.99 27.87
C GLU A 224 -7.41 -11.37 27.97
N ARG A 225 -7.31 -11.96 29.17
CA ARG A 225 -7.69 -13.36 29.41
C ARG A 225 -9.21 -13.60 29.40
N SER A 226 -10.00 -12.54 29.50
CA SER A 226 -11.46 -12.61 29.52
C SER A 226 -12.08 -11.36 28.87
N LEU A 227 -12.53 -11.49 27.63
CA LEU A 227 -13.44 -10.54 27.00
C LEU A 227 -14.86 -11.06 27.16
N ILE A 228 -15.69 -10.34 27.93
CA ILE A 228 -17.13 -10.60 27.96
C ILE A 228 -17.71 -9.93 26.72
N LEU A 229 -18.01 -10.73 25.68
CA LEU A 229 -18.72 -10.24 24.50
C LEU A 229 -20.19 -10.03 24.88
N SER A 230 -20.63 -8.78 24.92
CA SER A 230 -22.06 -8.46 25.02
C SER A 230 -22.72 -8.63 23.65
N GLU A 231 -23.86 -9.32 23.60
CA GLU A 231 -24.68 -9.39 22.39
C GLU A 231 -25.12 -7.97 21.97
N ILE A 232 -25.09 -7.71 20.66
CA ILE A 232 -25.57 -6.44 20.11
C ILE A 232 -27.10 -6.52 20.11
N SER A 233 -27.77 -5.59 20.81
CA SER A 233 -29.24 -5.53 20.80
C SER A 233 -29.79 -5.18 19.40
N LEU A 234 -31.00 -5.66 19.09
CA LEU A 234 -31.69 -5.38 17.81
C LEU A 234 -31.83 -3.88 17.51
N ASP A 235 -32.14 -3.07 18.54
CA ASP A 235 -32.23 -1.61 18.45
C ASP A 235 -30.89 -0.98 18.03
N ARG A 236 -29.82 -1.37 18.72
CA ARG A 236 -28.46 -0.95 18.40
C ARG A 236 -28.01 -1.41 17.02
N SER A 237 -28.48 -2.58 16.55
CA SER A 237 -28.19 -3.05 15.19
C SER A 237 -28.87 -2.20 14.12
N GLY A 238 -30.06 -1.66 14.39
CA GLY A 238 -30.76 -0.73 13.49
C GLY A 238 -30.00 0.58 13.36
N ASP A 239 -29.64 1.18 14.50
CA ASP A 239 -28.84 2.42 14.53
C ASP A 239 -27.49 2.28 13.82
N LEU A 240 -26.81 1.13 14.01
CA LEU A 240 -25.54 0.84 13.35
C LEU A 240 -25.71 0.68 11.84
N LEU A 241 -26.83 0.11 11.37
CA LEU A 241 -27.11 -0.02 9.95
C LEU A 241 -27.36 1.35 9.32
N GLU A 242 -28.14 2.22 9.98
CA GLU A 242 -28.39 3.58 9.50
C GLU A 242 -27.09 4.39 9.42
N GLN A 243 -26.26 4.31 10.47
CA GLN A 243 -24.93 4.94 10.47
C GLN A 243 -24.03 4.36 9.38
N ALA A 244 -24.04 3.04 9.18
CA ALA A 244 -23.27 2.41 8.11
C ALA A 244 -23.75 2.89 6.73
N MET A 245 -25.06 3.01 6.49
CA MET A 245 -25.56 3.52 5.22
C MET A 245 -25.18 4.98 4.98
N GLN A 246 -25.14 5.80 6.04
CA GLN A 246 -24.84 7.23 5.94
C GLN A 246 -23.34 7.53 5.78
N TYR A 247 -22.48 6.81 6.50
CA TYR A 247 -21.05 7.11 6.60
C TYR A 247 -20.15 6.09 5.89
N ASN A 248 -20.72 5.09 5.20
CA ASN A 248 -19.91 4.17 4.41
C ASN A 248 -19.39 4.89 3.15
N ASN A 249 -18.09 5.11 3.15
CA ASN A 249 -17.37 5.79 2.10
C ASN A 249 -17.48 5.08 0.72
N ASP A 250 -17.68 3.76 0.63
CA ASP A 250 -17.93 3.06 -0.64
C ASP A 250 -19.28 3.42 -1.25
N ILE A 251 -20.31 3.61 -0.42
CA ILE A 251 -21.64 4.07 -0.86
C ILE A 251 -21.51 5.50 -1.38
N ILE A 252 -20.82 6.37 -0.64
CA ILE A 252 -20.62 7.77 -1.03
C ILE A 252 -19.79 7.86 -2.34
N VAL A 253 -18.72 7.07 -2.49
CA VAL A 253 -17.94 6.99 -3.74
C VAL A 253 -18.81 6.53 -4.90
N SER A 254 -19.67 5.53 -4.68
CA SER A 254 -20.57 5.02 -5.71
C SER A 254 -21.60 6.07 -6.14
N GLU A 255 -22.20 6.78 -5.19
CA GLU A 255 -23.12 7.90 -5.45
C GLU A 255 -22.43 9.02 -6.22
N LYS A 256 -21.23 9.44 -5.81
CA LYS A 256 -20.45 10.48 -6.50
C LYS A 256 -20.00 10.04 -7.90
N THR A 257 -19.69 8.77 -8.08
CA THR A 257 -19.36 8.21 -9.40
C THR A 257 -20.59 8.21 -10.32
N LEU A 258 -21.78 7.95 -9.79
CA LEU A 258 -23.04 8.09 -10.53
C LEU A 258 -23.29 9.56 -10.90
N GLU A 259 -23.14 10.50 -9.96
CA GLU A 259 -23.23 11.95 -10.24
C GLU A 259 -22.29 12.37 -11.37
N ARG A 260 -21.03 11.90 -11.34
CA ARG A 260 -20.04 12.12 -12.40
C ARG A 260 -20.52 11.60 -13.75
N SER A 261 -21.15 10.43 -13.80
CA SER A 261 -21.60 9.80 -15.05
C SER A 261 -22.71 10.57 -15.77
N PHE A 262 -23.42 11.45 -15.07
CA PHE A 262 -24.44 12.33 -15.66
C PHE A 262 -23.87 13.61 -16.27
N VAL A 263 -22.57 13.90 -16.08
CA VAL A 263 -21.91 15.05 -16.71
C VAL A 263 -21.57 14.69 -18.17
N PRO A 264 -22.02 15.48 -19.16
CA PRO A 264 -21.84 15.19 -20.59
C PRO A 264 -20.42 15.39 -21.11
#